data_AF-A0A8B8F2X2-F1
#
_entry.id   AF-A0A8B8F2X2-F1
#
_cell.length_a   1.000
_cell.length_b   1.000
_cell.length_c   1.000
_cell.angle_alpha   90.00
_cell.angle_beta   90.00
_cell.angle_gamma   90.00
#
_symmetry.space_group_name_H-M   'P 1'
#
loop_
_entity.id
_entity.type
_entity.pdbx_description
1 polymer ?
#
loop_
_entity_poly.entity_id
_entity_poly.type
_entity_poly.pdbx_seq_one_letter_code
_entity_poly.pdbx_strand_id
1 'polypeptide(L)'
;MKRISQPSVLKFFEKKKKSENVAKGTLCKVCVLFGRNHGGRGGQEQRSLVVIPFINWKKTKQVFDSHSKADYHMLSVEKAQGFMTVMAGKTTDILTSISSENRKQAEENRKKMISIVETVILCGRQQIALRGKNETGKVGLTEPPYNDGNFRALLRFRARSGDLFLKEHILSQTSDSRSMFTSPTIQNEIINLCGNFIQENFVNRIKNAGFLQLLLMKRKIYQGTSN
;
A
#
# COMPACT_ATOMS: atom_id res chain seq x y z
N MET A 1 53.50 5.65 17.99
CA MET A 1 52.60 5.26 16.88
C MET A 1 51.57 4.26 17.39
N LYS A 2 50.30 4.66 17.39
CA LYS A 2 49.14 3.88 17.82
C LYS A 2 48.98 2.64 16.93
N ARG A 3 49.04 1.43 17.50
CA ARG A 3 48.45 0.24 16.86
C ARG A 3 47.09 0.00 17.46
N ILE A 4 46.13 0.06 16.55
CA ILE A 4 44.70 0.03 16.73
C ILE A 4 44.30 -1.23 17.50
N SER A 5 43.49 -1.00 18.52
CA SER A 5 42.79 -1.98 19.34
C SER A 5 42.15 -3.08 18.49
N GLN A 6 42.55 -4.33 18.73
CA GLN A 6 41.84 -5.49 18.22
C GLN A 6 40.37 -5.44 18.70
N PRO A 7 39.38 -5.55 17.81
CA PRO A 7 37.98 -5.51 18.21
C PRO A 7 37.64 -6.76 19.03
N SER A 8 37.29 -6.54 20.30
CA SER A 8 36.21 -7.11 21.13
C SER A 8 35.44 -8.40 20.75
N VAL A 9 35.95 -9.32 19.92
CA VAL A 9 35.23 -10.57 19.56
C VAL A 9 35.24 -11.59 20.72
N LEU A 10 36.11 -11.41 21.72
CA LEU A 10 36.26 -12.32 22.86
C LEU A 10 35.32 -12.07 24.05
N LYS A 11 34.40 -11.09 23.98
CA LYS A 11 33.49 -10.77 25.11
C LYS A 11 32.05 -11.29 25.00
N PHE A 12 31.72 -12.14 24.03
CA PHE A 12 30.33 -12.60 23.82
C PHE A 12 29.96 -13.97 24.40
N PHE A 13 30.74 -14.51 25.34
CA PHE A 13 30.46 -15.79 26.00
C PHE A 13 30.35 -15.65 27.52
N GLU A 14 29.34 -14.95 28.02
CA GLU A 14 28.95 -15.05 29.44
C GLU A 14 27.44 -15.06 29.63
N LYS A 15 26.87 -16.25 29.87
CA LYS A 15 26.46 -16.70 31.22
C LYS A 15 25.80 -18.07 31.11
N LYS A 16 26.38 -19.05 31.82
CA LYS A 16 25.81 -20.37 32.07
C LYS A 16 24.40 -20.23 32.67
N LYS A 17 23.38 -20.74 31.98
CA LYS A 17 22.17 -21.26 32.63
C LYS A 17 22.26 -22.79 32.59
N LYS A 18 22.41 -23.40 33.77
CA LYS A 18 22.19 -24.83 33.98
C LYS A 18 20.71 -25.10 33.71
N SER A 19 20.38 -25.71 32.57
CA SER A 19 19.14 -26.45 32.40
C SER A 19 19.50 -27.82 31.84
N GLU A 20 18.89 -28.86 32.39
CA GLU A 20 19.21 -30.25 32.14
C GLU A 20 19.23 -30.61 30.64
N ASN A 21 20.18 -31.48 30.27
CA ASN A 21 20.50 -31.94 28.91
C ASN A 21 21.06 -30.91 27.91
N VAL A 22 21.98 -30.03 28.34
CA VAL A 22 22.79 -29.21 27.42
C VAL A 22 23.74 -30.11 26.64
N ALA A 23 23.55 -30.21 25.33
CA ALA A 23 24.48 -30.88 24.44
C ALA A 23 25.92 -30.37 24.68
N LYS A 24 26.86 -31.28 24.95
CA LYS A 24 28.24 -30.96 25.36
C LYS A 24 29.04 -30.38 24.18
N GLY A 25 28.83 -29.13 23.79
CA GLY A 25 29.57 -28.47 22.71
C GLY A 25 29.22 -27.00 22.49
N THR A 26 29.88 -26.38 21.52
CA THR A 26 29.67 -24.97 21.16
C THR A 26 28.82 -24.84 19.90
N LEU A 27 27.89 -23.89 19.89
CA LEU A 27 27.13 -23.48 18.70
C LEU A 27 27.35 -21.98 18.46
N CYS A 28 27.24 -21.56 17.20
CA CYS A 28 27.24 -20.16 16.83
C CYS A 28 25.82 -19.60 16.94
N LYS A 29 25.58 -18.75 17.94
CA LYS A 29 24.27 -18.14 18.23
C LYS A 29 23.64 -17.49 16.99
N VAL A 30 24.43 -16.77 16.21
CA VAL A 30 23.92 -16.03 15.04
C VAL A 30 23.52 -16.97 13.92
N CYS A 31 24.31 -18.00 13.64
CA CYS A 31 23.97 -19.00 12.63
C CYS A 31 22.80 -19.89 13.05
N VAL A 32 22.66 -20.20 14.33
CA VAL A 32 21.51 -20.95 14.86
C VAL A 32 20.21 -20.17 14.67
N LEU A 33 20.23 -18.85 14.91
CA LEU A 33 19.02 -18.03 14.89
C LEU A 33 18.67 -17.49 13.49
N PHE A 34 19.66 -17.20 12.65
CA PHE A 34 19.48 -16.50 11.37
C PHE A 34 20.01 -17.27 10.14
N GLY A 35 20.58 -18.46 10.37
CA GLY A 35 21.08 -19.34 9.32
C GLY A 35 19.96 -20.03 8.53
N ARG A 36 20.35 -20.69 7.43
CA ARG A 36 19.49 -21.63 6.70
C ARG A 36 19.93 -23.04 7.06
N ASN A 37 19.03 -24.02 6.99
CA ASN A 37 19.35 -25.43 7.26
C ASN A 37 20.27 -26.07 6.20
N HIS A 38 20.45 -25.40 5.05
CA HIS A 38 21.24 -25.88 3.91
C HIS A 38 22.10 -24.74 3.34
N GLY A 39 23.34 -25.03 2.93
CA GLY A 39 24.18 -24.05 2.24
C GLY A 39 25.35 -24.64 1.42
N GLY A 40 25.76 -23.89 0.39
CA GLY A 40 26.77 -24.31 -0.60
C GLY A 40 26.16 -24.77 -1.95
N ARG A 41 26.98 -24.86 -3.01
CA ARG A 41 26.58 -25.51 -4.28
C ARG A 41 26.28 -26.99 -3.99
N GLY A 42 25.03 -27.40 -4.17
CA GLY A 42 24.58 -28.78 -3.95
C GLY A 42 23.88 -29.06 -2.60
N GLY A 43 23.52 -28.04 -1.82
CA GLY A 43 22.61 -28.23 -0.67
C GLY A 43 23.19 -29.02 0.51
N GLN A 44 24.51 -28.97 0.70
CA GLN A 44 25.18 -29.64 1.82
C GLN A 44 24.63 -29.12 3.16
N GLU A 45 24.33 -30.05 4.08
CA GLU A 45 23.87 -29.69 5.42
C GLU A 45 25.00 -29.01 6.20
N GLN A 46 24.72 -27.81 6.72
CA GLN A 46 25.64 -27.08 7.60
C GLN A 46 25.59 -27.67 9.00
N ARG A 47 26.38 -28.73 9.21
CA ARG A 47 26.30 -29.56 10.41
C ARG A 47 27.03 -28.96 11.62
N SER A 48 28.32 -28.63 11.51
CA SER A 48 29.11 -28.18 12.67
C SER A 48 28.84 -26.72 13.04
N LEU A 49 28.71 -26.41 14.34
CA LEU A 49 28.43 -25.09 14.94
C LEU A 49 27.03 -24.52 14.68
N VAL A 50 26.20 -25.15 13.84
CA VAL A 50 24.85 -24.67 13.51
C VAL A 50 23.79 -25.66 13.98
N VAL A 51 23.81 -26.89 13.46
CA VAL A 51 22.86 -27.96 13.85
C VAL A 51 23.48 -28.86 14.94
N ILE A 52 24.76 -29.17 14.79
CA ILE A 52 25.53 -30.06 15.68
C ILE A 52 26.51 -29.21 16.49
N PRO A 53 26.47 -29.30 17.83
CA PRO A 53 27.44 -28.65 18.70
C PRO A 53 28.86 -29.12 18.40
N PHE A 54 29.78 -28.18 18.27
CA PHE A 54 31.19 -28.49 18.08
C PHE A 54 31.83 -28.91 19.41
N ILE A 55 32.48 -30.06 19.41
CA ILE A 55 33.03 -30.69 20.63
C ILE A 55 34.55 -30.90 20.58
N ASN A 56 35.18 -30.76 19.40
CA ASN A 56 36.60 -31.09 19.22
C ASN A 56 37.50 -29.89 19.54
N TRP A 57 37.81 -29.72 20.82
CA TRP A 57 38.56 -28.57 21.31
C TRP A 57 39.98 -28.42 20.74
N LYS A 58 40.59 -29.50 20.23
CA LYS A 58 41.93 -29.47 19.63
C LYS A 58 41.99 -28.70 18.31
N LYS A 59 40.87 -28.63 17.57
CA LYS A 59 40.78 -27.93 16.27
C LYS A 59 40.02 -26.60 16.32
N THR A 60 39.69 -26.12 17.52
CA THR A 60 38.82 -24.95 17.73
C THR A 60 39.22 -23.74 16.90
N LYS A 61 40.48 -23.30 16.98
CA LYS A 61 40.95 -22.07 16.33
C LYS A 61 40.75 -22.13 14.81
N GLN A 62 41.21 -23.21 14.18
CA GLN A 62 41.09 -23.42 12.74
C GLN A 62 39.61 -23.43 12.30
N VAL A 63 38.76 -24.15 13.04
CA VAL A 63 37.34 -24.29 12.70
C VAL A 63 36.61 -22.96 12.88
N PHE A 64 36.87 -22.22 13.97
CA PHE A 64 36.21 -20.95 14.23
C PHE A 64 36.64 -19.87 13.24
N ASP A 65 37.93 -19.82 12.89
CA ASP A 65 38.43 -18.89 11.88
C ASP A 65 37.81 -19.18 10.51
N SER A 66 37.72 -20.46 10.11
CA SER A 66 37.05 -20.85 8.86
C SER A 66 35.55 -20.54 8.87
N HIS A 67 34.87 -20.76 9.99
CA HIS A 67 33.44 -20.49 10.16
C HIS A 67 33.13 -18.99 10.09
N SER A 68 33.93 -18.15 10.76
CA SER A 68 33.75 -16.69 10.78
C SER A 68 33.84 -16.05 9.40
N LYS A 69 34.58 -16.69 8.48
CA LYS A 69 34.77 -16.24 7.10
C LYS A 69 33.79 -16.88 6.12
N ALA A 70 32.97 -17.82 6.56
CA ALA A 70 32.06 -18.52 5.68
C ALA A 70 30.85 -17.63 5.30
N ASP A 71 30.44 -17.66 4.04
CA ASP A 71 29.37 -16.80 3.52
C ASP A 71 28.06 -16.91 4.30
N TYR A 72 27.69 -18.14 4.72
CA TYR A 72 26.46 -18.36 5.49
C TYR A 72 26.53 -17.71 6.88
N HIS A 73 27.71 -17.65 7.50
CA HIS A 73 27.91 -16.95 8.77
C HIS A 73 27.76 -15.45 8.56
N MET A 74 28.45 -14.90 7.57
CA MET A 74 28.38 -13.47 7.24
C MET A 74 26.95 -13.02 6.93
N LEU A 75 26.22 -13.77 6.10
CA LEU A 75 24.80 -13.52 5.82
C LEU A 75 23.93 -13.60 7.08
N SER A 76 24.22 -14.53 8.00
CA SER A 76 23.49 -14.62 9.27
C SER A 76 23.77 -13.42 10.17
N VAL A 77 25.01 -12.91 10.16
CA VAL A 77 25.40 -11.68 10.87
C VAL A 77 24.70 -10.46 10.29
N GLU A 78 24.63 -10.32 8.97
CA GLU A 78 23.90 -9.24 8.31
C GLU A 78 22.40 -9.24 8.68
N LYS A 79 21.76 -10.41 8.65
CA LYS A 79 20.36 -10.55 9.08
C LYS A 79 20.15 -10.18 10.54
N ALA A 80 21.04 -10.64 11.43
CA ALA A 80 20.97 -10.32 12.84
C ALA A 80 21.14 -8.81 13.07
N GLN A 81 22.06 -8.17 12.33
CA GLN A 81 22.25 -6.73 12.39
C GLN A 81 21.01 -5.97 11.90
N GLY A 82 20.39 -6.41 10.80
CA GLY A 82 19.13 -5.86 10.31
C GLY A 82 18.00 -5.96 11.34
N PHE A 83 17.82 -7.15 11.93
CA PHE A 83 16.85 -7.39 12.99
C PHE A 83 17.08 -6.47 14.20
N MET A 84 18.31 -6.35 14.68
CA MET A 84 18.65 -5.47 15.81
C MET A 84 18.40 -4.00 15.49
N THR A 85 18.63 -3.58 14.24
CA THR A 85 18.39 -2.20 13.79
C THR A 85 16.90 -1.86 13.78
N VAL A 86 16.06 -2.81 13.36
CA VAL A 86 14.59 -2.71 13.41
C VAL A 86 14.09 -2.68 14.85
N MET A 87 14.55 -3.62 15.69
CA MET A 87 14.14 -3.70 17.11
C MET A 87 14.58 -2.47 17.92
N ALA A 88 15.70 -1.84 17.57
CA ALA A 88 16.16 -0.60 18.18
C ALA A 88 15.46 0.66 17.62
N GLY A 89 14.50 0.52 16.70
CA GLY A 89 13.74 1.62 16.12
C GLY A 89 14.53 2.52 15.15
N LYS A 90 15.73 2.08 14.71
CA LYS A 90 16.56 2.85 13.77
C LYS A 90 16.14 2.67 12.31
N THR A 91 15.35 1.63 12.02
CA THR A 91 14.80 1.35 10.69
C THR A 91 13.41 0.75 10.86
N THR A 92 12.46 1.13 10.01
CA THR A 92 11.10 0.60 10.06
C THR A 92 11.04 -0.81 9.51
N ASP A 93 10.28 -1.68 10.18
CA ASP A 93 9.99 -3.01 9.67
C ASP A 93 9.33 -2.94 8.28
N ILE A 94 9.57 -3.95 7.44
CA ILE A 94 9.09 -3.98 6.05
C ILE A 94 7.55 -3.94 5.99
N LEU A 95 6.86 -4.70 6.84
CA LEU A 95 5.39 -4.72 6.87
C LEU A 95 4.83 -3.35 7.29
N THR A 96 5.48 -2.73 8.28
CA THR A 96 5.11 -1.37 8.72
C THR A 96 5.35 -0.34 7.62
N SER A 97 6.45 -0.48 6.88
CA SER A 97 6.78 0.41 5.76
C SER A 97 5.78 0.27 4.62
N ILE A 98 5.46 -0.96 4.20
CA ILE A 98 4.46 -1.23 3.15
C ILE A 98 3.08 -0.71 3.56
N SER A 99 2.63 -0.99 4.79
CA SER A 99 1.34 -0.49 5.29
C SER A 99 1.31 1.03 5.36
N SER A 100 2.41 1.67 5.75
CA SER A 100 2.52 3.13 5.76
C SER A 100 2.41 3.73 4.36
N GLU A 101 3.00 3.07 3.36
CA GLU A 101 2.98 3.54 1.98
C GLU A 101 1.60 3.33 1.33
N ASN A 102 0.99 2.17 1.55
CA ASN A 102 -0.40 1.93 1.14
C ASN A 102 -1.36 2.98 1.72
N ARG A 103 -1.16 3.37 2.98
CA ARG A 103 -1.97 4.42 3.62
C ARG A 103 -1.77 5.78 2.96
N LYS A 104 -0.53 6.16 2.61
CA LYS A 104 -0.26 7.41 1.87
C LYS A 104 -0.92 7.40 0.51
N GLN A 105 -0.77 6.31 -0.24
CA GLN A 105 -1.37 6.18 -1.57
C GLN A 105 -2.91 6.24 -1.50
N ALA A 106 -3.52 5.60 -0.50
CA ALA A 106 -4.96 5.70 -0.28
C ALA A 106 -5.41 7.14 0.01
N GLU A 107 -4.63 7.88 0.78
CA GLU A 107 -4.92 9.29 1.09
C GLU A 107 -4.77 10.20 -0.14
N GLU A 108 -3.75 9.99 -0.96
CA GLU A 108 -3.58 10.70 -2.22
C GLU A 108 -4.71 10.39 -3.21
N ASN A 109 -5.11 9.12 -3.32
CA ASN A 109 -6.25 8.72 -4.14
C ASN A 109 -7.56 9.35 -3.65
N ARG A 110 -7.74 9.47 -2.32
CA ARG A 110 -8.89 10.15 -1.73
C ARG A 110 -8.94 11.62 -2.16
N LYS A 111 -7.82 12.34 -2.09
CA LYS A 111 -7.74 13.75 -2.54
C LYS A 111 -8.11 13.91 -4.01
N LYS A 112 -7.65 13.00 -4.87
CA LYS A 112 -8.00 12.97 -6.32
C LYS A 112 -9.49 12.72 -6.53
N MET A 113 -10.08 11.80 -5.75
CA MET A 113 -11.50 11.46 -5.81
C MET A 113 -12.42 12.59 -5.33
N ILE A 114 -12.02 13.39 -4.34
CA ILE A 114 -12.82 14.52 -3.82
C ILE A 114 -13.22 15.46 -4.96
N SER A 115 -12.25 15.90 -5.77
CA SER A 115 -12.51 16.82 -6.88
C SER A 115 -13.50 16.27 -7.91
N ILE A 116 -13.47 14.95 -8.13
CA ILE A 116 -14.37 14.26 -9.06
C ILE A 116 -15.78 14.18 -8.48
N VAL A 117 -15.91 13.76 -7.22
CA VAL A 117 -17.19 13.68 -6.51
C VAL A 117 -17.84 15.05 -6.42
N GLU A 118 -17.10 16.09 -6.06
CA GLU A 118 -17.60 17.46 -6.02
C GLU A 118 -18.12 17.93 -7.39
N THR A 119 -17.45 17.53 -8.48
CA THR A 119 -17.90 17.86 -9.84
C THR A 119 -19.23 17.18 -10.16
N VAL A 120 -19.43 15.91 -9.76
CA VAL A 120 -20.71 15.21 -9.92
C VAL A 120 -21.81 15.89 -9.09
N ILE A 121 -21.52 16.23 -7.83
CA ILE A 121 -22.45 16.95 -6.95
C ILE A 121 -22.82 18.31 -7.54
N LEU A 122 -21.85 19.06 -8.06
CA LEU A 122 -22.07 20.35 -8.71
C LEU A 122 -23.07 20.20 -9.87
N CYS A 123 -22.84 19.22 -10.75
CA CYS A 123 -23.74 18.96 -11.87
C CYS A 123 -25.16 18.62 -11.40
N GLY A 124 -25.28 17.75 -10.39
CA GLY A 124 -26.58 17.38 -9.82
C GLY A 124 -27.33 18.57 -9.21
N ARG A 125 -26.63 19.44 -8.46
CA ARG A 125 -27.24 20.62 -7.81
C ARG A 125 -27.66 21.70 -8.81
N GLN A 126 -26.86 21.91 -9.86
CA GLN A 126 -27.08 22.95 -10.86
C GLN A 126 -27.94 22.47 -12.04
N GLN A 127 -28.42 21.22 -12.01
CA GLN A 127 -29.16 20.60 -13.13
C GLN A 127 -28.37 20.60 -14.45
N ILE A 128 -27.04 20.54 -14.35
CA ILE A 128 -26.16 20.43 -15.51
C ILE A 128 -26.12 18.96 -15.91
N ALA A 129 -26.42 18.67 -17.18
CA ALA A 129 -26.28 17.33 -17.72
C ALA A 129 -24.84 16.85 -17.53
N LEU A 130 -24.63 15.78 -16.75
CA LEU A 130 -23.30 15.24 -16.48
C LEU A 130 -22.68 14.66 -17.75
N ARG A 131 -23.50 13.96 -18.53
CA ARG A 131 -23.08 13.10 -19.64
C ARG A 131 -22.91 13.83 -20.96
N GLY A 132 -21.93 13.38 -21.74
CA GLY A 132 -21.64 13.83 -23.10
C GLY A 132 -21.70 12.68 -24.12
N LYS A 133 -21.50 12.99 -25.39
CA LYS A 133 -21.50 11.97 -26.47
C LYS A 133 -20.28 11.03 -26.37
N ASN A 134 -19.14 11.53 -25.88
CA ASN A 134 -17.87 10.81 -25.80
C ASN A 134 -17.37 10.74 -24.35
N GLU A 135 -17.67 9.65 -23.65
CA GLU A 135 -17.36 9.50 -22.22
C GLU A 135 -16.18 8.57 -21.92
N THR A 136 -15.61 7.93 -22.93
CA THR A 136 -14.56 6.92 -22.81
C THR A 136 -13.16 7.47 -23.13
N GLY A 137 -12.14 6.77 -22.63
CA GLY A 137 -10.74 7.16 -22.85
C GLY A 137 -10.24 8.28 -21.93
N LYS A 138 -8.99 8.70 -22.13
CA LYS A 138 -8.30 9.65 -21.25
C LYS A 138 -8.90 11.05 -21.34
N VAL A 139 -8.86 11.76 -20.21
CA VAL A 139 -9.15 13.19 -20.17
C VAL A 139 -7.82 13.91 -20.37
N GLY A 140 -7.73 14.83 -21.33
CA GLY A 140 -6.55 15.69 -21.50
C GLY A 140 -6.73 17.01 -20.74
N LEU A 141 -5.68 17.81 -20.57
CA LEU A 141 -5.81 19.18 -20.03
C LEU A 141 -6.18 20.22 -21.11
N THR A 142 -5.95 19.89 -22.38
CA THR A 142 -6.28 20.74 -23.52
C THR A 142 -7.74 20.58 -23.92
N GLU A 143 -8.30 21.60 -24.57
CA GLU A 143 -9.62 21.46 -25.18
C GLU A 143 -9.59 20.40 -26.28
N PRO A 144 -10.52 19.43 -26.28
CA PRO A 144 -10.67 18.50 -27.39
C PRO A 144 -11.25 19.21 -28.63
N PRO A 145 -11.00 18.68 -29.84
CA PRO A 145 -11.56 19.24 -31.07
C PRO A 145 -13.09 19.13 -31.15
N TYR A 146 -13.70 18.22 -30.39
CA TYR A 146 -15.14 18.00 -30.32
C TYR A 146 -15.61 17.99 -28.86
N ASN A 147 -16.86 18.38 -28.62
CA ASN A 147 -17.46 18.39 -27.29
C ASN A 147 -17.46 16.97 -26.66
N ASP A 148 -16.73 16.82 -25.55
CA ASP A 148 -16.59 15.57 -24.77
C ASP A 148 -17.45 15.54 -23.50
N GLY A 149 -18.38 16.49 -23.36
CA GLY A 149 -19.35 16.54 -22.26
C GLY A 149 -18.94 17.42 -21.09
N ASN A 150 -19.95 17.84 -20.32
CA ASN A 150 -19.78 18.81 -19.24
C ASN A 150 -18.89 18.28 -18.12
N PHE A 151 -19.00 17.01 -17.76
CA PHE A 151 -18.16 16.40 -16.71
C PHE A 151 -16.66 16.55 -17.03
N ARG A 152 -16.24 16.17 -18.24
CA ARG A 152 -14.84 16.28 -18.66
C ARG A 152 -14.39 17.73 -18.77
N ALA A 153 -15.22 18.59 -19.34
CA ALA A 153 -14.94 20.03 -19.41
C ALA A 153 -14.71 20.67 -18.04
N LEU A 154 -15.54 20.32 -17.05
CA LEU A 154 -15.43 20.81 -15.67
C LEU A 154 -14.16 20.29 -14.99
N LEU A 155 -13.79 19.02 -15.17
CA LEU A 155 -12.53 18.50 -14.64
C LEU A 155 -11.31 19.24 -15.25
N ARG A 156 -11.34 19.49 -16.57
CA ARG A 156 -10.31 20.28 -17.26
C ARG A 156 -10.25 21.70 -16.73
N PHE A 157 -11.40 22.33 -16.49
CA PHE A 157 -11.48 23.67 -15.92
C PHE A 157 -10.90 23.72 -14.50
N ARG A 158 -11.28 22.79 -13.62
CA ARG A 158 -10.75 22.70 -12.24
C ARG A 158 -9.23 22.51 -12.21
N ALA A 159 -8.72 21.58 -13.01
CA ALA A 159 -7.28 21.32 -13.11
C ALA A 159 -6.49 22.55 -13.60
N ARG A 160 -7.06 23.33 -14.53
CA ARG A 160 -6.48 24.60 -14.99
C ARG A 160 -6.59 25.73 -13.96
N SER A 161 -7.61 25.67 -13.11
CA SER A 161 -7.91 26.70 -12.10
C SER A 161 -7.20 26.48 -10.75
N GLY A 162 -6.24 25.55 -10.67
CA GLY A 162 -5.38 25.36 -9.50
C GLY A 162 -5.61 24.08 -8.70
N ASP A 163 -6.47 23.17 -9.15
CA ASP A 163 -6.62 21.85 -8.53
C ASP A 163 -5.43 20.94 -8.91
N LEU A 164 -4.34 21.04 -8.14
CA LEU A 164 -3.08 20.34 -8.41
C LEU A 164 -3.21 18.81 -8.33
N PHE A 165 -4.01 18.30 -7.39
CA PHE A 165 -4.22 16.86 -7.24
C PHE A 165 -4.97 16.28 -8.43
N LEU A 166 -6.03 16.95 -8.89
CA LEU A 166 -6.75 16.55 -10.09
C LEU A 166 -5.87 16.70 -11.34
N LYS A 167 -5.11 17.79 -11.45
CA LYS A 167 -4.19 18.03 -12.56
C LYS A 167 -3.14 16.94 -12.67
N GLU A 168 -2.50 16.60 -11.55
CA GLU A 168 -1.53 15.50 -11.48
C GLU A 168 -2.20 14.18 -11.87
N HIS A 169 -3.39 13.89 -11.34
CA HIS A 169 -4.14 12.67 -11.68
C HIS A 169 -4.41 12.56 -13.18
N ILE A 170 -4.84 13.65 -13.83
CA ILE A 170 -5.10 13.72 -15.27
C ILE A 170 -3.81 13.50 -16.09
N LEU A 171 -2.69 14.08 -15.66
CA LEU A 171 -1.41 13.94 -16.35
C LEU A 171 -0.76 12.57 -16.15
N SER A 172 -0.94 11.96 -14.98
CA SER A 172 -0.36 10.66 -14.62
C SER A 172 -1.18 9.47 -15.15
N GLN A 173 -2.26 9.70 -15.91
CA GLN A 173 -3.10 8.63 -16.45
C GLN A 173 -2.30 7.78 -17.45
N THR A 174 -1.91 6.57 -17.04
CA THR A 174 -1.41 5.56 -17.97
C THR A 174 -2.56 5.02 -18.82
N SER A 175 -2.26 4.34 -19.93
CA SER A 175 -3.27 3.73 -20.83
C SER A 175 -4.07 2.60 -20.18
N ASP A 176 -3.69 2.19 -18.97
CA ASP A 176 -4.33 1.11 -18.23
C ASP A 176 -5.59 1.62 -17.52
N SER A 177 -6.75 1.11 -17.90
CA SER A 177 -8.09 1.54 -17.47
C SER A 177 -8.34 1.49 -15.95
N ARG A 178 -7.49 0.78 -15.20
CA ARG A 178 -7.68 0.46 -13.78
C ARG A 178 -7.55 1.65 -12.83
N SER A 179 -6.96 2.77 -13.26
CA SER A 179 -6.77 3.96 -12.43
C SER A 179 -7.66 5.14 -12.81
N MET A 180 -8.60 4.96 -13.75
CA MET A 180 -9.38 6.08 -14.28
C MET A 180 -10.63 6.34 -13.46
N PHE A 181 -10.54 7.29 -12.53
CA PHE A 181 -11.66 7.78 -11.73
C PHE A 181 -12.72 8.53 -12.54
N THR A 182 -12.48 8.78 -13.82
CA THR A 182 -13.38 9.48 -14.75
C THR A 182 -14.26 8.55 -15.57
N SER A 183 -14.18 7.23 -15.37
CA SER A 183 -14.95 6.26 -16.16
C SER A 183 -16.47 6.35 -15.91
N PRO A 184 -17.31 5.98 -16.89
CA PRO A 184 -18.77 5.95 -16.73
C PRO A 184 -19.24 5.09 -15.54
N THR A 185 -18.51 4.01 -15.24
CA THR A 185 -18.80 3.11 -14.11
C THR A 185 -18.64 3.82 -12.78
N ILE A 186 -17.50 4.50 -12.56
CA ILE A 186 -17.25 5.27 -11.33
C ILE A 186 -18.23 6.43 -11.21
N GLN A 187 -18.55 7.11 -12.31
CA GLN A 187 -19.58 8.17 -12.30
C GLN A 187 -20.94 7.63 -11.84
N ASN A 188 -21.38 6.48 -12.35
CA ASN A 188 -22.62 5.84 -11.91
C ASN A 188 -22.59 5.45 -10.43
N GLU A 189 -21.46 4.94 -9.96
CA GLU A 189 -21.30 4.60 -8.54
C GLU A 189 -21.44 5.84 -7.66
N ILE A 190 -20.79 6.95 -8.02
CA ILE A 190 -20.91 8.24 -7.30
C ILE A 190 -22.36 8.74 -7.33
N ILE A 191 -23.03 8.68 -8.48
CA ILE A 191 -24.44 9.10 -8.61
C ILE A 191 -25.33 8.26 -7.70
N ASN A 192 -25.15 6.94 -7.69
CA ASN A 192 -25.94 6.03 -6.86
C ASN A 192 -25.70 6.30 -5.36
N LEU A 193 -24.44 6.51 -4.94
CA LEU A 193 -24.11 6.86 -3.56
C LEU A 193 -24.75 8.19 -3.15
N CYS A 194 -24.70 9.20 -4.02
CA CYS A 194 -25.38 10.48 -3.78
C CYS A 194 -26.91 10.28 -3.67
N GLY A 195 -27.50 9.48 -4.56
CA GLY A 195 -28.91 9.14 -4.54
C GLY A 195 -29.34 8.46 -3.24
N ASN A 196 -28.58 7.44 -2.81
CA ASN A 196 -28.83 6.72 -1.56
C ASN A 196 -28.73 7.65 -0.36
N PHE A 197 -27.68 8.48 -0.29
CA PHE A 197 -27.52 9.45 0.79
C PHE A 197 -28.69 10.45 0.88
N ILE A 198 -29.17 10.95 -0.26
CA ILE A 198 -30.33 11.85 -0.31
C ILE A 198 -31.59 11.13 0.15
N GLN A 199 -31.82 9.89 -0.32
CA GLN A 199 -32.97 9.08 0.06
C GLN A 199 -32.99 8.77 1.55
N GLU A 200 -31.87 8.33 2.12
CA GLU A 200 -31.75 8.05 3.56
C GLU A 200 -32.07 9.29 4.40
N ASN A 201 -31.52 10.44 4.03
CA ASN A 201 -31.83 11.70 4.70
C ASN A 201 -33.31 12.06 4.61
N PHE A 202 -33.93 11.86 3.45
CA PHE A 202 -35.35 12.14 3.27
C PHE A 202 -36.23 11.19 4.08
N VAL A 203 -35.94 9.89 4.07
CA VAL A 203 -36.64 8.88 4.87
C VAL A 203 -36.54 9.18 6.36
N ASN A 204 -35.35 9.55 6.84
CA ASN A 204 -35.16 9.93 8.24
C ASN A 204 -35.94 11.18 8.62
N ARG A 205 -35.99 12.18 7.74
CA ARG A 205 -36.83 13.38 7.94
C ARG A 205 -38.31 13.05 8.00
N ILE A 206 -38.81 12.17 7.13
CA ILE A 206 -40.22 11.74 7.14
C ILE A 206 -40.54 11.01 8.44
N LYS A 207 -39.70 10.04 8.84
CA LYS A 207 -39.89 9.29 10.08
C LYS A 207 -39.99 10.21 11.30
N ASN A 208 -39.20 11.29 11.32
CA ASN A 208 -39.20 12.26 12.41
C ASN A 208 -40.35 13.29 12.34
N ALA A 209 -40.94 13.52 11.18
CA ALA A 209 -41.98 14.54 11.01
C ALA A 209 -43.36 14.11 11.56
N GLY A 210 -43.61 12.81 11.72
CA GLY A 210 -44.86 12.27 12.27
C GLY A 210 -46.07 12.33 11.32
N PHE A 211 -46.01 13.13 10.25
CA PHE A 211 -47.04 13.21 9.20
C PHE A 211 -46.40 13.38 7.82
N LEU A 212 -47.04 12.84 6.79
CA LEU A 212 -46.62 12.94 5.39
C LEU A 212 -47.84 13.29 4.53
N GLN A 213 -47.73 14.33 3.71
CA GLN A 213 -48.72 14.65 2.68
C GLN A 213 -48.18 14.22 1.31
N LEU A 214 -48.96 13.41 0.59
CA LEU A 214 -48.62 12.93 -0.75
C LEU A 214 -49.47 13.68 -1.79
N LEU A 215 -48.81 14.37 -2.72
CA LEU A 215 -49.46 14.96 -3.88
C LEU A 215 -49.32 14.02 -5.08
N LEU A 216 -50.45 13.51 -5.57
CA LEU A 216 -50.50 12.69 -6.78
C LEU A 216 -50.75 13.58 -8.00
N MET A 217 -49.82 13.59 -8.95
CA MET A 217 -50.00 14.25 -10.25
C MET A 217 -50.17 13.22 -11.36
N LYS A 218 -51.21 13.38 -12.19
CA LYS A 218 -51.38 12.61 -13.44
C LYS A 218 -50.88 13.44 -14.62
N ARG A 219 -49.92 12.91 -15.39
CA ARG A 219 -49.42 13.53 -16.62
C ARG A 219 -50.06 12.84 -17.82
N LYS A 220 -50.85 13.56 -18.62
CA LYS A 220 -51.33 13.06 -19.93
C LYS A 220 -50.17 13.17 -20.93
N ILE A 221 -49.70 12.03 -21.44
CA ILE A 221 -48.79 11.99 -22.58
C ILE A 221 -49.67 11.99 -23.83
N TYR A 222 -49.69 13.10 -24.56
CA TYR A 222 -50.34 13.16 -25.86
C TYR A 222 -49.44 12.45 -26.86
N GLN A 223 -49.86 11.28 -27.34
CA GLN A 223 -49.29 10.69 -28.54
C GLN A 223 -49.94 11.41 -29.74
N GLY A 224 -49.17 12.24 -30.43
CA GLY A 224 -49.59 12.82 -31.69
C GLY A 224 -49.67 11.72 -32.75
N THR A 225 -50.87 11.40 -33.21
CA THR A 225 -51.07 10.65 -34.45
C THR A 225 -50.68 11.57 -35.60
N SER A 226 -49.59 11.29 -36.28
CA SER A 226 -49.26 11.87 -37.58
C SER A 226 -50.27 11.38 -38.60
N ASN A 227 -51.04 12.30 -39.19
CA ASN A 227 -51.67 12.09 -40.49
C ASN A 227 -50.66 12.36 -41.60
#